data_AF-A0AAV8UGJ6-F1
#
_entry.id   AF-A0AAV8UGJ6-F1
#
_cell.length_a   1.000
_cell.length_b   1.000
_cell.length_c   1.000
_cell.angle_alpha   90.00
_cell.angle_beta   90.00
_cell.angle_gamma   90.00
#
_symmetry.space_group_name_H-M   'P 1'
#
loop_
_entity.id
_entity.type
_entity.pdbx_description
1 polymer ?
#
loop_
_entity_poly.entity_id
_entity_poly.type
_entity_poly.pdbx_seq_one_letter_code
_entity_poly.pdbx_strand_id
1 'polypeptide(L)'
;MHQMLRYSSSTTMASYSSSSSSSSLASQSSHPWTYDVFISFRGEDTRRSFSGHLYETLCRTGLRTFIDDGELQRGEEIAPSLVQAIQESNVAVVVFSKVYASSTWCLDELAKIVECHQTRGQILMPIFYGVDPSHIRNQSDNVATAFEKHEQNPRNAHNIQNWRSALTMTANLSGLHSKDFK
;
A
#
# COMPACT_ATOMS: atom_id res chain seq x y z
N MET A 1 75.83 -55.28 19.38
CA MET A 1 76.61 -54.02 19.38
C MET A 1 76.67 -53.52 17.95
N HIS A 2 76.23 -52.27 17.72
CA HIS A 2 76.29 -51.48 16.46
C HIS A 2 75.55 -52.04 15.21
N GLN A 3 74.87 -51.28 14.35
CA GLN A 3 74.27 -49.93 14.36
C GLN A 3 73.40 -49.88 13.09
N MET A 4 72.12 -49.49 13.19
CA MET A 4 71.28 -49.17 12.03
C MET A 4 71.53 -47.72 11.61
N LEU A 5 71.63 -47.49 10.30
CA LEU A 5 71.28 -46.22 9.66
C LEU A 5 70.57 -46.55 8.33
N ARG A 6 69.31 -46.12 8.20
CA ARG A 6 68.86 -45.12 7.21
C ARG A 6 67.33 -44.97 7.22
N TYR A 7 66.93 -43.74 7.54
CA TYR A 7 65.86 -42.90 7.00
C TYR A 7 64.64 -43.53 6.31
N SER A 8 63.46 -43.12 6.79
CA SER A 8 62.27 -42.89 5.96
C SER A 8 61.49 -41.70 6.53
N SER A 9 61.18 -40.75 5.65
CA SER A 9 60.53 -39.47 5.93
C SER A 9 59.09 -39.65 6.44
N SER A 10 58.70 -38.88 7.45
CA SER A 10 57.31 -38.78 7.91
C SER A 10 56.79 -37.35 7.73
N THR A 11 55.68 -37.26 7.01
CA THR A 11 54.91 -36.06 6.71
C THR A 11 54.16 -35.57 7.94
N THR A 12 54.32 -34.30 8.30
CA THR A 12 53.57 -33.63 9.37
C THR A 12 52.13 -33.36 8.93
N MET A 13 51.13 -33.87 9.66
CA MET A 13 49.73 -33.46 9.51
C MET A 13 49.46 -32.23 10.38
N ALA A 14 49.03 -31.13 9.77
CA ALA A 14 48.51 -29.96 10.47
C ALA A 14 47.01 -30.18 10.79
N SER A 15 46.65 -30.03 12.06
CA SER A 15 45.29 -30.08 12.58
C SER A 15 44.51 -28.81 12.24
N TYR A 16 43.38 -28.94 11.54
CA TYR A 16 42.45 -27.84 11.29
C TYR A 16 41.45 -27.72 12.43
N SER A 17 41.49 -26.60 13.16
CA SER A 17 40.47 -26.20 14.12
C SER A 17 39.26 -25.65 13.37
N SER A 18 38.10 -26.32 13.47
CA SER A 18 36.83 -25.85 12.95
C SER A 18 36.20 -24.83 13.92
N SER A 19 36.28 -23.54 13.57
CA SER A 19 35.47 -22.50 14.22
C SER A 19 34.04 -22.59 13.70
N SER A 20 33.12 -23.02 14.56
CA SER A 20 31.68 -22.95 14.29
C SER A 20 31.22 -21.50 14.39
N SER A 21 31.20 -20.79 13.26
CA SER A 21 30.52 -19.51 13.13
C SER A 21 29.01 -19.75 13.23
N SER A 22 28.44 -19.47 14.40
CA SER A 22 27.00 -19.34 14.57
C SER A 22 26.55 -18.07 13.84
N SER A 23 26.28 -18.19 12.54
CA SER A 23 25.50 -17.18 11.83
C SER A 23 24.08 -17.23 12.40
N SER A 24 23.80 -16.30 13.31
CA SER A 24 22.43 -15.91 13.58
C SER A 24 21.83 -15.46 12.26
N LEU A 25 21.08 -16.34 11.60
CA LEU A 25 20.15 -15.95 10.54
C LEU A 25 19.15 -15.03 11.22
N ALA A 26 19.46 -13.73 11.25
CA ALA A 26 18.42 -12.73 11.30
C ALA A 26 17.59 -13.02 10.05
N SER A 27 16.40 -13.58 10.26
CA SER A 27 15.36 -13.67 9.25
C SER A 27 14.99 -12.24 8.89
N GLN A 28 15.79 -11.60 8.05
CA GLN A 28 15.35 -10.47 7.26
C GLN A 28 14.28 -11.06 6.35
N SER A 29 13.04 -11.01 6.81
CA SER A 29 11.90 -11.13 5.93
C SER A 29 12.06 -10.04 4.90
N SER A 30 12.65 -10.38 3.75
CA SER A 30 12.76 -9.49 2.60
C SER A 30 11.35 -9.35 2.04
N HIS A 31 10.50 -8.62 2.74
CA HIS A 31 9.22 -8.19 2.22
C HIS A 31 9.57 -7.33 1.00
N PRO A 32 9.08 -7.66 -0.22
CA PRO A 32 9.37 -6.86 -1.41
C PRO A 32 8.75 -5.46 -1.36
N TRP A 33 8.02 -5.15 -0.29
CA TRP A 33 7.25 -3.93 -0.07
C TRP A 33 7.95 -3.03 0.96
N THR A 34 8.08 -1.74 0.64
CA THR A 34 8.53 -0.69 1.58
C THR A 34 7.50 -0.45 2.67
N TYR A 35 6.22 -0.52 2.31
CA TYR A 35 5.10 -0.36 3.23
C TYR A 35 4.22 -1.62 3.24
N ASP A 36 3.69 -1.92 4.41
CA ASP A 36 2.74 -3.01 4.58
C ASP A 36 1.34 -2.55 4.16
N VAL A 37 1.00 -1.29 4.42
CA VAL A 37 -0.31 -0.70 4.11
C VAL A 37 -0.18 0.73 3.56
N PHE A 38 -0.90 1.03 2.48
CA PHE A 38 -1.19 2.38 2.00
C PHE A 38 -2.65 2.73 2.34
N ILE A 39 -2.91 3.92 2.88
CA ILE A 39 -4.26 4.40 3.15
C ILE A 39 -4.56 5.60 2.25
N SER A 40 -5.47 5.44 1.29
CA SER A 40 -6.09 6.54 0.55
C SER A 40 -7.39 6.94 1.24
N PHE A 41 -7.53 8.22 1.54
CA PHE A 41 -8.73 8.76 2.15
C PHE A 41 -8.89 10.24 1.80
N ARG A 42 -10.08 10.77 2.04
CA ARG A 42 -10.32 12.21 1.95
C ARG A 42 -10.06 12.87 3.31
N GLY A 43 -9.04 13.74 3.34
CA GLY A 43 -8.61 14.50 4.52
C GLY A 43 -9.76 15.14 5.29
N GLU A 44 -10.58 15.89 4.54
CA GLU A 44 -11.75 16.64 4.98
C GLU A 44 -12.74 15.80 5.79
N ASP A 45 -12.87 14.52 5.42
CA ASP A 45 -13.90 13.63 5.96
C ASP A 45 -13.44 12.88 7.21
N THR A 46 -12.19 12.41 7.22
CA THR A 46 -11.79 11.34 8.16
C THR A 46 -10.42 11.48 8.80
N ARG A 47 -9.64 12.53 8.50
CA ARG A 47 -8.24 12.67 9.00
C ARG A 47 -8.14 12.60 10.52
N ARG A 48 -8.95 13.41 11.20
CA ARG A 48 -8.93 13.53 12.68
C ARG A 48 -9.86 12.55 13.39
N SER A 49 -10.45 11.63 12.64
CA SER A 49 -11.40 10.65 13.14
C SER A 49 -10.99 9.25 12.69
N PHE A 50 -11.74 8.63 11.79
CA PHE A 50 -11.57 7.24 11.40
C PHE A 50 -10.18 6.93 10.81
N SER A 51 -9.72 7.70 9.82
CA SER A 51 -8.48 7.39 9.09
C SER A 51 -7.24 7.63 9.95
N GLY A 52 -7.26 8.64 10.82
CA GLY A 52 -6.20 8.87 11.80
C GLY A 52 -6.08 7.73 12.80
N HIS A 53 -7.20 7.28 13.37
CA HIS A 53 -7.19 6.14 14.31
C HIS A 53 -6.83 4.81 13.62
N LEU A 54 -7.26 4.60 12.38
CA LEU A 54 -6.87 3.44 11.57
C LEU A 54 -5.35 3.41 11.40
N TYR A 55 -4.76 4.54 10.99
CA TYR A 55 -3.32 4.69 10.84
C TYR A 55 -2.56 4.41 12.14
N GLU A 56 -2.94 5.08 13.24
CA GLU A 56 -2.30 4.90 14.55
C GLU A 56 -2.38 3.44 15.03
N THR A 57 -3.53 2.79 14.82
CA THR A 57 -3.74 1.40 15.23
C THR A 57 -2.87 0.44 14.42
N LEU A 58 -2.83 0.59 13.09
CA LEU A 58 -1.97 -0.24 12.23
C LEU A 58 -0.49 -0.07 12.60
N CYS A 59 -0.02 1.16 12.78
CA CYS A 59 1.33 1.45 13.25
C CYS A 59 1.62 0.81 14.61
N ARG A 60 0.69 0.89 15.58
CA ARG A 60 0.83 0.28 16.90
C ARG A 60 0.91 -1.25 16.84
N THR A 61 0.31 -1.88 15.84
CA THR A 61 0.43 -3.33 15.60
C THR A 61 1.72 -3.74 14.88
N GLY A 62 2.59 -2.77 14.55
CA GLY A 62 3.88 -3.00 13.90
C GLY A 62 3.85 -2.95 12.38
N LEU A 63 2.73 -2.56 11.77
CA LEU A 63 2.61 -2.43 10.31
C LEU A 63 3.13 -1.06 9.85
N ARG A 64 4.10 -1.08 8.92
CA ARG A 64 4.63 0.11 8.26
C ARG A 64 3.55 0.66 7.34
N THR A 65 2.89 1.71 7.78
CA THR A 65 1.74 2.29 7.10
C THR A 65 2.09 3.64 6.50
N PHE A 66 1.75 3.85 5.23
CA PHE A 66 1.73 5.15 4.59
C PHE A 66 0.29 5.68 4.57
N ILE A 67 0.11 6.97 4.89
CA ILE A 67 -1.20 7.62 4.90
C ILE A 67 -1.15 8.87 4.02
N ASP A 68 -1.93 8.91 2.93
CA ASP A 68 -2.02 10.10 2.09
C ASP A 68 -3.16 11.01 2.54
N ASP A 69 -2.81 12.25 2.84
CA ASP A 69 -3.79 13.28 3.12
C ASP A 69 -4.16 14.01 1.83
N GLY A 70 -5.27 13.61 1.21
CA GLY A 70 -5.79 14.26 0.00
C GLY A 70 -6.13 15.75 0.13
N GLU A 71 -5.82 16.41 1.26
CA GLU A 71 -5.85 17.86 1.48
C GLU A 71 -4.48 18.56 1.50
N LEU A 72 -3.38 17.88 1.86
CA LEU A 72 -2.09 18.54 2.11
C LEU A 72 -1.21 18.66 0.86
N GLN A 73 -1.51 17.92 -0.21
CA GLN A 73 -0.74 18.00 -1.44
C GLN A 73 -1.31 19.09 -2.37
N ARG A 74 -0.70 20.28 -2.32
CA ARG A 74 -1.00 21.39 -3.24
C ARG A 74 -0.30 21.14 -4.58
N GLY A 75 -0.99 20.55 -5.55
CA GLY A 75 -0.50 20.33 -6.91
C GLY A 75 -1.56 19.73 -7.84
N GLU A 76 -1.40 19.90 -9.16
CA GLU A 76 -2.30 19.32 -10.17
C GLU A 76 -1.99 17.83 -10.48
N GLU A 77 -0.81 17.33 -10.07
CA GLU A 77 -0.32 15.98 -10.34
C GLU A 77 0.10 15.24 -9.07
N ILE A 78 -0.15 13.93 -9.02
CA ILE A 78 0.31 13.04 -7.95
C ILE A 78 1.83 13.17 -7.79
N ALA A 79 2.30 13.48 -6.58
CA ALA A 79 3.73 13.57 -6.30
C ALA A 79 4.43 12.22 -6.62
N PRO A 80 5.63 12.21 -7.24
CA PRO A 80 6.35 10.97 -7.55
C PRO A 80 6.56 10.07 -6.32
N SER A 81 6.78 10.67 -5.15
CA SER A 81 6.90 9.95 -3.87
C SER A 81 5.61 9.23 -3.47
N LEU A 82 4.44 9.80 -3.79
CA LEU A 82 3.14 9.20 -3.53
C LEU A 82 2.88 8.04 -4.49
N VAL A 83 3.18 8.20 -5.77
CA VAL A 83 3.14 7.09 -6.75
C VAL A 83 4.01 5.92 -6.28
N GLN A 84 5.23 6.22 -5.82
CA GLN A 84 6.14 5.22 -5.30
C GLN A 84 5.58 4.54 -4.05
N ALA A 85 5.02 5.30 -3.10
CA ALA A 85 4.40 4.73 -1.91
C ALA A 85 3.24 3.78 -2.25
N ILE A 86 2.39 4.13 -3.23
CA ILE A 86 1.33 3.23 -3.73
C ILE A 86 1.96 1.95 -4.31
N GLN A 87 2.97 2.08 -5.18
CA GLN A 87 3.59 0.94 -5.85
C GLN A 87 4.38 0.00 -4.93
N GLU A 88 4.91 0.54 -3.83
CA GLU A 88 5.74 -0.18 -2.85
C GLU A 88 4.95 -0.65 -1.63
N SER A 89 3.61 -0.56 -1.68
CA SER A 89 2.73 -1.04 -0.62
C SER A 89 2.15 -2.41 -0.94
N ASN A 90 2.10 -3.31 0.06
CA ASN A 90 1.49 -4.63 -0.10
C ASN A 90 -0.05 -4.56 -0.19
N VAL A 91 -0.66 -3.76 0.69
CA VAL A 91 -2.11 -3.56 0.78
C VAL A 91 -2.42 -2.09 0.55
N ALA A 92 -3.41 -1.80 -0.28
CA ALA A 92 -4.03 -0.48 -0.41
C ALA A 92 -5.43 -0.51 0.22
N VAL A 93 -5.63 0.33 1.24
CA VAL A 93 -6.91 0.56 1.89
C VAL A 93 -7.49 1.86 1.34
N VAL A 94 -8.69 1.79 0.78
CA VAL A 94 -9.40 2.97 0.26
C VAL A 94 -10.60 3.26 1.14
N VAL A 95 -10.58 4.40 1.84
CA VAL A 95 -11.67 4.84 2.70
C VAL A 95 -12.61 5.75 1.90
N PHE A 96 -13.67 5.15 1.35
CA PHE A 96 -14.73 5.90 0.67
C PHE A 96 -15.62 6.61 1.68
N SER A 97 -15.56 7.94 1.65
CA SER A 97 -16.39 8.86 2.41
C SER A 97 -17.31 9.68 1.49
N LYS A 98 -18.21 10.48 2.08
CA LYS A 98 -19.24 11.21 1.33
C LYS A 98 -18.67 12.15 0.27
N VAL A 99 -17.52 12.76 0.51
CA VAL A 99 -16.87 13.68 -0.45
C VAL A 99 -15.55 13.15 -1.00
N TYR A 100 -15.29 11.84 -0.93
CA TYR A 100 -14.10 11.24 -1.56
C TYR A 100 -13.99 11.58 -3.05
N ALA A 101 -15.09 11.38 -3.79
CA ALA A 101 -15.12 11.61 -5.23
C ALA A 101 -15.04 13.09 -5.64
N SER A 102 -15.16 14.06 -4.71
CA SER A 102 -15.03 15.47 -5.06
C SER A 102 -13.58 15.92 -5.26
N SER A 103 -12.60 15.10 -4.87
CA SER A 103 -11.18 15.40 -5.06
C SER A 103 -10.64 14.64 -6.26
N THR A 104 -10.20 15.36 -7.30
CA THR A 104 -9.50 14.74 -8.45
C THR A 104 -8.26 13.99 -8.00
N TRP A 105 -7.58 14.47 -6.96
CA TRP A 105 -6.44 13.80 -6.35
C TRP A 105 -6.78 12.40 -5.85
N CYS A 106 -7.82 12.28 -5.01
CA CYS A 106 -8.26 10.98 -4.51
C CYS A 106 -8.68 10.05 -5.66
N LEU A 107 -9.24 10.59 -6.74
CA LEU A 107 -9.62 9.80 -7.92
C LEU A 107 -8.41 9.34 -8.73
N ASP A 108 -7.38 10.16 -8.89
CA ASP A 108 -6.12 9.79 -9.53
C ASP A 108 -5.37 8.74 -8.70
N GLU A 109 -5.34 8.88 -7.37
CA GLU A 109 -4.79 7.87 -6.46
C GLU A 109 -5.50 6.53 -6.62
N LEU A 110 -6.84 6.54 -6.61
CA LEU A 110 -7.65 5.35 -6.78
C LEU A 110 -7.34 4.66 -8.12
N ALA A 111 -7.23 5.44 -9.20
CA ALA A 111 -6.85 4.90 -10.50
C ALA A 111 -5.47 4.23 -10.45
N LYS A 112 -4.49 4.84 -9.76
CA LYS A 112 -3.15 4.25 -9.62
C LYS A 112 -3.12 3.00 -8.73
N ILE A 113 -3.89 2.99 -7.65
CA ILE A 113 -4.07 1.82 -6.79
C ILE A 113 -4.68 0.67 -7.58
N VAL A 114 -5.73 0.95 -8.37
CA VAL A 114 -6.38 -0.03 -9.24
C VAL A 114 -5.40 -0.59 -10.27
N GLU A 115 -4.58 0.25 -10.89
CA GLU A 115 -3.51 -0.20 -11.80
C GLU A 115 -2.53 -1.15 -11.07
N CYS A 116 -2.08 -0.80 -9.87
CA CYS A 116 -1.17 -1.64 -9.08
C CYS A 116 -1.82 -2.96 -8.65
N HIS A 117 -3.09 -2.94 -8.26
CA HIS A 117 -3.87 -4.13 -7.94
C HIS A 117 -3.88 -5.11 -9.12
N GLN A 118 -4.16 -4.61 -10.33
CA GLN A 118 -4.25 -5.43 -11.54
C GLN A 118 -2.90 -5.92 -12.06
N THR A 119 -1.85 -5.09 -11.98
CA THR A 119 -0.56 -5.35 -12.64
C THR A 119 0.50 -5.94 -11.72
N ARG A 120 0.38 -5.73 -10.40
CA ARG A 120 1.38 -6.13 -9.39
C ARG A 120 0.84 -7.09 -8.34
N GLY A 121 -0.45 -7.40 -8.36
CA GLY A 121 -1.08 -8.25 -7.35
C GLY A 121 -1.20 -7.60 -5.97
N GLN A 122 -1.12 -6.26 -5.89
CA GLN A 122 -1.37 -5.52 -4.66
C GLN A 122 -2.79 -5.83 -4.14
N ILE A 123 -2.95 -6.02 -2.83
CA ILE A 123 -4.28 -6.26 -2.24
C ILE A 123 -5.04 -4.94 -2.16
N LEU A 124 -6.26 -4.87 -2.67
CA LEU A 124 -7.12 -3.68 -2.60
C LEU A 124 -8.30 -3.94 -1.66
N MET A 125 -8.40 -3.14 -0.60
CA MET A 125 -9.45 -3.27 0.43
C MET A 125 -10.27 -1.97 0.56
N PRO A 126 -11.52 -1.94 0.06
CA PRO A 126 -12.41 -0.81 0.29
C PRO A 126 -13.01 -0.79 1.69
N ILE A 127 -13.08 0.41 2.28
CA ILE A 127 -13.86 0.72 3.48
C ILE A 127 -14.90 1.77 3.12
N PHE A 128 -16.17 1.48 3.33
CA PHE A 128 -17.29 2.38 3.07
C PHE A 128 -17.68 3.11 4.36
N TYR A 129 -17.16 4.33 4.51
CA TYR A 129 -17.34 5.16 5.70
C TYR A 129 -18.52 6.11 5.53
N GLY A 130 -19.66 5.75 6.14
CA GLY A 130 -20.88 6.57 6.13
C GLY A 130 -21.54 6.66 4.75
N VAL A 131 -21.15 5.82 3.80
CA VAL A 131 -21.67 5.79 2.43
C VAL A 131 -22.23 4.41 2.09
N ASP A 132 -23.21 4.38 1.19
CA ASP A 132 -23.68 3.14 0.58
C ASP A 132 -22.74 2.75 -0.57
N PRO A 133 -22.20 1.51 -0.60
CA PRO A 133 -21.36 1.02 -1.69
C PRO A 133 -22.01 1.18 -3.07
N SER A 134 -23.34 1.07 -3.16
CA SER A 134 -24.07 1.23 -4.41
C SER A 134 -23.94 2.65 -4.98
N HIS A 135 -23.81 3.67 -4.13
CA HIS A 135 -23.60 5.05 -4.58
C HIS A 135 -22.20 5.22 -5.19
N ILE A 136 -21.19 4.54 -4.63
CA ILE A 136 -19.84 4.51 -5.19
C ILE A 136 -19.82 3.72 -6.51
N ARG A 137 -20.44 2.53 -6.51
CA ARG A 137 -20.45 1.59 -7.64
C ARG A 137 -21.20 2.10 -8.86
N ASN A 138 -22.33 2.77 -8.65
CA ASN A 138 -23.19 3.28 -9.71
C ASN A 138 -22.97 4.77 -9.97
N GLN A 139 -22.01 5.39 -9.26
CA GLN A 139 -21.70 6.82 -9.31
C GLN A 139 -22.97 7.70 -9.17
N SER A 140 -23.81 7.40 -8.18
CA SER A 140 -25.04 8.13 -7.87
C SER A 140 -24.87 9.07 -6.67
N ASP A 141 -25.93 9.83 -6.32
CA ASP A 141 -25.94 10.74 -5.16
C ASP A 141 -24.74 11.72 -5.23
N ASN A 142 -24.02 11.93 -4.13
CA ASN A 142 -22.88 12.86 -4.07
C ASN A 142 -21.76 12.53 -5.08
N VAL A 143 -21.63 11.26 -5.49
CA VAL A 143 -20.66 10.87 -6.52
C VAL A 143 -21.08 11.43 -7.88
N ALA A 144 -22.37 11.38 -8.23
CA ALA A 144 -22.87 11.97 -9.48
C ALA A 144 -22.59 13.48 -9.51
N THR A 145 -22.93 14.19 -8.43
CA THR A 145 -22.67 15.65 -8.32
C THR A 145 -21.18 15.98 -8.41
N ALA A 146 -20.30 15.12 -7.91
CA ALA A 146 -18.85 15.31 -8.05
C ALA A 146 -18.41 15.17 -9.51
N PHE A 147 -18.89 14.15 -10.23
CA PHE A 147 -18.56 13.95 -11.65
C PHE A 147 -19.10 15.05 -12.54
N GLU A 148 -20.31 15.56 -12.29
CA GLU A 148 -20.85 16.71 -13.04
C GLU A 148 -19.90 17.92 -12.98
N LYS A 149 -19.28 18.18 -11.82
CA LYS A 149 -18.29 19.25 -11.66
C LYS A 149 -16.98 18.92 -12.38
N HIS A 150 -16.50 17.69 -12.28
CA HIS A 150 -15.26 17.27 -12.89
C HIS A 150 -15.32 17.29 -14.43
N GLU A 151 -16.47 16.90 -14.99
CA GLU A 151 -16.72 16.89 -16.44
C GLU A 151 -16.79 18.30 -17.04
N GLN A 152 -17.09 19.32 -16.24
CA GLN A 152 -17.03 20.73 -16.67
C GLN A 152 -15.60 21.26 -16.83
N ASN A 153 -14.59 20.57 -16.27
CA ASN A 153 -13.19 20.96 -16.40
C ASN A 153 -12.52 20.17 -17.56
N PRO A 154 -12.17 20.80 -18.69
CA PRO A 154 -11.56 20.12 -19.83
C PRO A 154 -10.26 19.38 -19.51
N ARG A 155 -9.52 19.81 -18.47
CA ARG A 155 -8.28 19.15 -18.04
C ARG A 155 -8.53 17.72 -17.56
N ASN A 156 -9.72 17.44 -17.02
CA ASN A 156 -10.07 16.14 -16.48
C ASN A 156 -10.55 15.15 -17.55
N ALA A 157 -10.83 15.60 -18.77
CA ALA A 157 -11.52 14.82 -19.79
C ALA A 157 -10.86 13.45 -20.08
N HIS A 158 -9.53 13.39 -20.04
CA HIS A 158 -8.76 12.17 -20.26
C HIS A 158 -8.82 11.17 -19.08
N ASN A 159 -9.17 11.63 -17.87
CA ASN A 159 -9.19 10.82 -16.66
C ASN A 159 -10.60 10.39 -16.23
N ILE A 160 -11.67 11.09 -16.65
CA ILE A 160 -13.06 10.82 -16.23
C ILE A 160 -13.41 9.33 -16.32
N GLN A 161 -13.12 8.70 -17.46
CA GLN A 161 -13.48 7.31 -17.67
C GLN A 161 -12.67 6.35 -16.80
N ASN A 162 -11.39 6.66 -16.56
CA ASN A 162 -10.53 5.88 -15.68
C ASN A 162 -11.01 5.98 -14.23
N TRP A 163 -11.38 7.18 -13.76
CA TRP A 163 -11.94 7.39 -12.43
C TRP A 163 -13.26 6.63 -12.23
N ARG A 164 -14.19 6.70 -13.20
CA ARG A 164 -15.46 5.94 -13.17
C ARG A 164 -15.23 4.43 -13.09
N SER A 165 -14.29 3.93 -13.90
CA SER A 165 -13.91 2.52 -13.90
C SER A 165 -13.31 2.09 -12.56
N ALA A 166 -12.39 2.89 -12.01
CA ALA A 166 -11.72 2.60 -10.75
C ALA A 166 -12.69 2.57 -9.55
N LEU A 167 -13.64 3.52 -9.49
CA LEU A 167 -14.70 3.52 -8.48
C LEU A 167 -15.60 2.29 -8.61
N THR A 168 -16.08 2.00 -9.83
CA THR A 168 -16.95 0.85 -10.08
C THR A 168 -16.28 -0.46 -9.69
N MET A 169 -15.04 -0.69 -10.14
CA MET A 169 -14.29 -1.89 -9.81
C MET A 169 -14.10 -2.03 -8.30
N THR A 170 -13.58 -0.99 -7.66
CA THR A 170 -13.25 -1.05 -6.23
C THR A 170 -14.50 -1.28 -5.40
N ALA A 171 -15.64 -0.66 -5.74
CA ALA A 171 -16.91 -0.84 -5.06
C ALA A 171 -17.62 -2.19 -5.36
N ASN A 172 -17.08 -2.99 -6.29
CA ASN A 172 -17.51 -4.36 -6.53
C ASN A 172 -16.71 -5.39 -5.71
N LEU A 173 -15.60 -4.97 -5.07
CA LEU A 173 -14.85 -5.83 -4.17
C LEU A 173 -15.59 -6.00 -2.83
N SER A 174 -15.30 -7.10 -2.13
CA SER A 174 -15.71 -7.24 -0.74
C SER A 174 -14.98 -6.18 0.09
N GLY A 175 -15.72 -5.46 0.93
CA GLY A 175 -15.19 -4.38 1.74
C GLY A 175 -15.82 -4.36 3.12
N LEU A 176 -15.38 -3.40 3.93
CA LEU A 176 -15.88 -3.18 5.28
C LEU A 176 -16.84 -1.99 5.29
N HIS A 177 -17.95 -2.05 6.01
CA HIS A 177 -18.86 -0.92 6.16
C HIS A 177 -18.71 -0.32 7.55
N SER A 178 -18.60 1.01 7.66
CA SER A 178 -18.47 1.66 8.97
C SER A 178 -19.66 1.39 9.90
N LYS A 179 -20.84 1.09 9.33
CA LYS A 179 -22.05 0.73 10.07
C LYS A 179 -21.93 -0.60 10.81
N ASP A 180 -20.99 -1.46 10.41
CA ASP A 180 -20.78 -2.77 11.02
C ASP A 180 -19.89 -2.68 12.27
N PHE A 181 -19.21 -1.55 12.47
CA PHE A 181 -18.36 -1.30 13.63
C PHE A 181 -19.11 -0.38 14.60
N LYS A 182 -19.48 -0.94 15.76
CA LYS A 182 -20.14 -0.22 16.88
C LYS A 182 -19.12 0.27 17.89
#